data_AF-A0A0H5Q0S1-F1
#
_entry.id   AF-A0A0H5Q0S1-F1
#
_cell.length_a   1.000
_cell.length_b   1.000
_cell.length_c   1.000
_cell.angle_alpha   90.00
_cell.angle_beta   90.00
_cell.angle_gamma   90.00
#
_symmetry.space_group_name_H-M   'P 1'
#
loop_
_entity.id
_entity.type
_entity.pdbx_description
1 polymer ?
#
loop_
_entity_poly.entity_id
_entity_poly.type
_entity_poly.pdbx_seq_one_letter_code
_entity_poly.pdbx_strand_id
1 'polypeptide(L)' 'MEYLIDENKFLLAIDRGETFLTSYRTVTSNRFGGEIFFKQEFSYKFDIEFVKTNKEKLIKLGILIIKKGD' A
#
# COMPACT_ATOMS: atom_id res chain seq x y z
N MET A 1 -17.31 6.07 -12.45
CA MET A 1 -16.00 6.71 -12.16
C MET A 1 -15.00 5.57 -12.05
N GLU A 2 -14.14 5.42 -13.04
CA GLU A 2 -13.21 4.30 -13.13
C GLU A 2 -11.88 4.73 -12.50
N TYR A 3 -11.45 4.02 -11.46
CA TYR A 3 -10.18 4.28 -10.78
C TYR A 3 -9.11 3.42 -11.42
N LEU A 4 -8.02 4.04 -11.89
CA LEU A 4 -6.86 3.32 -12.42
C LEU A 4 -5.67 3.53 -11.50
N ILE A 5 -5.07 2.44 -11.03
CA ILE A 5 -3.86 2.45 -10.20
C ILE A 5 -2.64 2.34 -11.12
N ASP A 6 -1.68 3.24 -10.97
CA ASP A 6 -0.36 3.15 -11.58
C ASP A 6 0.52 2.21 -10.72
N GLU A 7 0.58 0.94 -11.11
CA GLU A 7 1.28 -0.12 -10.35
C GLU A 7 2.79 0.16 -10.22
N ASN A 8 3.42 0.77 -11.23
CA ASN A 8 4.84 1.10 -11.19
C ASN A 8 5.14 2.17 -10.14
N LYS A 9 4.32 3.24 -10.08
CA LYS A 9 4.45 4.23 -9.02
C LYS A 9 4.12 3.66 -7.66
N PHE A 10 3.18 2.72 -7.57
CA PHE A 10 2.89 2.01 -6.33
C PHE A 10 4.10 1.21 -5.84
N LEU A 11 4.72 0.41 -6.73
CA LEU A 11 5.93 -0.35 -6.43
C LEU A 11 7.10 0.55 -6.00
N LEU A 12 7.30 1.67 -6.68
CA LEU A 12 8.31 2.67 -6.30
C LEU A 12 8.01 3.33 -4.95
N ALA A 13 6.74 3.52 -4.60
CA ALA A 13 6.35 4.07 -3.31
C ALA A 13 6.68 3.09 -2.18
N ILE A 14 6.32 1.80 -2.32
CA ILE A 14 6.62 0.79 -1.29
C ILE A 14 8.13 0.56 -1.12
N ASP A 15 8.90 0.60 -2.22
CA ASP A 15 10.37 0.50 -2.19
C ASP A 15 11.01 1.64 -1.39
N ARG A 16 10.40 2.83 -1.43
CA ARG A 16 10.82 4.02 -0.65
C ARG A 16 10.30 4.02 0.80
N GLY A 17 9.67 2.94 1.24
CA GLY A 17 9.14 2.80 2.60
C GLY A 17 7.74 3.39 2.81
N GLU A 18 7.03 3.79 1.75
CA GLU A 18 5.63 4.19 1.89
C GLU A 18 4.77 2.98 2.24
N THR A 19 3.96 3.10 3.29
CA THR A 19 2.98 2.09 3.67
C THR A 19 1.57 2.53 3.32
N PHE A 20 0.73 1.59 2.93
CA PHE A 20 -0.70 1.80 2.71
C PHE A 20 -1.49 0.98 3.73
N LEU A 21 -2.68 1.46 4.08
CA LEU A 21 -3.60 0.72 4.93
C LEU A 21 -4.13 -0.49 4.18
N THR A 22 -4.04 -1.64 4.83
CA THR A 22 -4.56 -2.93 4.35
C THR A 22 -5.04 -3.76 5.53
N SER A 23 -6.09 -4.53 5.32
CA SER A 23 -6.56 -5.57 6.24
C SER A 23 -5.69 -6.83 6.15
N TYR A 24 -4.96 -7.01 5.04
CA TYR A 24 -4.06 -8.14 4.81
C TYR A 24 -2.65 -7.81 5.32
N ARG A 25 -2.48 -7.83 6.64
CA ARG A 25 -1.18 -7.59 7.29
C ARG A 25 -0.86 -8.67 8.31
N THR A 26 0.42 -9.04 8.38
CA THR A 26 0.94 -9.91 9.43
C THR A 26 2.10 -9.21 10.13
N VAL A 27 2.19 -9.43 11.44
CA VAL A 27 3.33 -9.00 12.24
C VAL A 27 3.83 -10.22 12.97
N THR A 28 5.12 -10.50 12.81
CA THR A 28 5.80 -11.59 13.47
C THR A 28 7.00 -11.05 14.22
N SER A 29 7.35 -11.72 15.31
CA SER A 29 8.57 -11.43 16.05
C SER A 29 9.30 -12.73 16.29
N ASN A 30 10.62 -12.73 16.10
CA ASN A 30 11.47 -13.88 16.38
C ASN A 30 12.59 -13.48 17.32
N ARG A 31 12.94 -14.37 18.26
CA ARG A 31 14.07 -14.18 19.17
C ARG A 31 15.20 -15.09 18.73
N PHE A 32 16.36 -14.51 18.45
CA PHE A 32 17.55 -15.25 18.06
C PHE A 32 18.78 -14.61 18.69
N GLY A 33 19.62 -15.40 19.37
CA GLY A 33 20.86 -14.90 19.98
C GLY A 33 20.71 -13.83 21.07
N GLY A 34 19.54 -13.71 21.70
CA GLY A 34 19.25 -12.65 22.70
C GLY A 34 18.70 -11.36 22.08
N GLU A 35 18.66 -11.26 20.75
CA GLU A 35 18.06 -10.14 20.02
C GLU A 35 16.60 -10.46 19.65
N ILE A 36 15.78 -9.41 19.51
CA ILE A 36 14.40 -9.53 19.04
C ILE A 36 14.30 -8.88 17.66
N PHE A 37 13.93 -9.69 16.66
CA PHE A 37 13.67 -9.24 15.30
C PHE A 37 12.18 -9.11 15.08
N PHE A 38 11.75 -7.99 14.53
CA PHE A 38 10.36 -7.75 14.15
C PHE A 38 10.26 -7.76 12.63
N LYS A 39 9.28 -8.49 12.11
CA LYS A 39 8.96 -8.52 10.68
C LYS A 39 7.50 -8.14 10.51
N GLN A 40 7.26 -7.21 9.60
CA GLN A 40 5.92 -6.83 9.16
C GLN A 40 5.79 -7.13 7.67
N GLU A 41 4.71 -7.81 7.30
CA GLU A 41 4.35 -8.04 5.90
C GLU A 41 2.99 -7.41 5.63
N PHE A 42 2.93 -6.65 4.54
CA PHE A 42 1.71 -6.08 4.01
C PHE A 42 1.41 -6.69 2.65
N SER A 43 0.18 -7.15 2.46
CA SER A 43 -0.34 -7.54 1.16
C SER A 43 -1.37 -6.51 0.71
N TYR A 44 -1.28 -6.09 -0.55
CA TYR A 44 -2.15 -5.06 -1.11
C TYR A 44 -3.03 -5.66 -2.20
N LYS A 45 -4.33 -5.41 -2.09
CA LYS A 45 -5.33 -5.77 -3.10
C LYS A 45 -6.01 -4.48 -3.55
N PHE A 46 -5.95 -4.18 -4.85
CA PHE A 46 -6.53 -2.96 -5.40
C PHE A 46 -8.04 -3.09 -5.63
N ASP A 47 -8.79 -3.20 -4.55
CA ASP A 47 -10.25 -3.11 -4.57
C ASP A 47 -10.73 -1.71 -4.17
N ILE A 48 -12.06 -1.52 -4.24
CA ILE A 48 -12.65 -0.21 -3.96
C ILE A 48 -12.45 0.24 -2.52
N GLU A 49 -12.33 -0.69 -1.57
CA GLU A 49 -12.08 -0.39 -0.17
C GLU A 49 -10.65 0.13 0.02
N PHE A 50 -9.66 -0.53 -0.61
CA PHE A 50 -8.28 -0.06 -0.63
C PHE A 50 -8.17 1.35 -1.19
N VAL A 51 -8.79 1.60 -2.35
CA VAL A 51 -8.77 2.92 -3.00
C VAL A 51 -9.42 3.98 -2.12
N LYS A 52 -10.59 3.69 -1.52
CA LYS A 52 -11.27 4.63 -0.63
C LYS A 52 -10.44 4.96 0.61
N THR A 53 -9.89 3.92 1.24
CA THR A 53 -9.12 4.04 2.49
C THR A 53 -7.83 4.83 2.29
N ASN A 54 -7.16 4.63 1.15
CA ASN A 54 -5.86 5.24 0.87
C ASN A 54 -5.95 6.44 -0.10
N LYS A 55 -7.16 6.91 -0.42
CA LYS A 55 -7.44 7.80 -1.55
C LYS A 55 -6.53 9.03 -1.60
N GLU A 56 -6.47 9.78 -0.51
CA GLU A 56 -5.69 11.02 -0.44
C GLU A 56 -4.20 10.78 -0.69
N LYS A 57 -3.66 9.71 -0.10
CA LYS A 57 -2.26 9.34 -0.26
C LYS A 57 -1.96 8.90 -1.70
N LEU A 58 -2.83 8.06 -2.27
CA LEU A 58 -2.68 7.59 -3.65
C LEU A 58 -2.75 8.74 -4.66
N ILE A 59 -3.62 9.73 -4.45
CA ILE A 59 -3.69 10.95 -5.28
C ILE A 59 -2.41 11.78 -5.12
N LYS A 60 -1.97 12.04 -3.87
CA LYS A 60 -0.78 12.83 -3.59
C LYS A 60 0.49 12.25 -4.22
N LEU A 61 0.60 10.92 -4.24
CA LEU A 61 1.72 10.19 -4.85
C LEU A 61 1.56 10.00 -6.37
N GLY A 62 0.47 10.48 -6.96
CA GLY A 62 0.19 10.31 -8.39
C GLY A 62 -0.05 8.85 -8.82
N ILE A 63 -0.39 7.98 -7.86
CA ILE A 63 -0.68 6.55 -8.04
C ILE A 63 -2.13 6.36 -8.52
N LEU A 64 -3.08 7.14 -7.98
CA LEU A 64 -4.48 7.07 -8.41
C LEU A 64 -4.74 8.02 -9.57
N ILE A 65 -5.05 7.45 -10.73
CA ILE A 65 -5.49 8.17 -11.93
C ILE A 65 -7.02 8.21 -11.93
N ILE A 66 -7.58 9.42 -11.84
CA ILE A 66 -9.02 9.65 -11.93
C ILE A 66 -9.34 9.95 -13.39
N LYS A 67 -9.91 8.99 -14.13
CA LYS A 67 -10.52 9.29 -15.43
C LYS A 67 -11.78 10.10 -15.17
N LYS A 68 -11.75 11.40 -15.51
CA LYS A 68 -12.99 12.15 -15.71
C LYS A 68 -13.62 11.57 -16.98
N GLY A 69 -14.89 11.18 -16.89
CA GLY A 69 -15.65 10.84 -18.10
C GLY A 69 -15.71 12.10 -18.97
N ASP A 70 -15.47 11.91 -20.26
CA ASP A 70 -15.68 12.92 -21.30
C ASP A 70 -17.14 13.39 -21.32
#